data_AF-Q59H47-F1
#
_entry.id   AF-Q59H47-F1
#
_cell.length_a   1.000
_cell.length_b   1.000
_cell.length_c   1.000
_cell.angle_alpha   90.00
_cell.angle_beta   90.00
_cell.angle_gamma   90.00
#
_symmetry.space_group_name_H-M   'P 1'
#
loop_
_entity.id
_entity.type
_entity.pdbx_description
1 polymer ?
#
loop_
_entity_poly.entity_id
_entity_poly.type
_entity_poly.pdbx_seq_one_letter_code
_entity_poly.pdbx_strand_id
1 'polypeptide(L)'
;NIYYLALYRNTYIRQFYNFLNVFLGTSQKDETFNLPRLCIRKFFPKKKCFVFDRPVHRRKLAQLEKLQDEELDPEFVQQVADFCSYIFSNSKTKTLSGGIQVNGPRLESLVLTYVNAISSGDLPCMENAVLALAQIENSAAVQKAIAHYEQQMGQKVQLPTESLQELLDLHRDSEREAIEVFIRSSFKDVDHLFQKELAAQLEKKRDHFCKQNQEASSDRCSALLQVIFSPLEEEVKAGIYSKPGGYRLFVQKLQDLKKKYYEEPRKGIQVTKIYLSIMESC
;
A
#
# COMPACT_ATOMS: atom_id res chain seq x y z
N ASN A 1 0.72 43.21 -40.54
CA ASN A 1 0.43 43.40 -39.10
C ASN A 1 0.82 42.17 -38.26
N ILE A 2 0.38 40.96 -38.60
CA ILE A 2 0.69 39.70 -37.87
C ILE A 2 2.19 39.43 -37.71
N TYR A 3 3.00 39.67 -38.74
CA TYR A 3 4.48 39.51 -38.67
C TYR A 3 5.16 40.50 -37.72
N TYR A 4 4.65 41.73 -37.59
CA TYR A 4 5.23 42.74 -36.71
C TYR A 4 4.94 42.43 -35.24
N LEU A 5 3.73 41.98 -34.92
CA LEU A 5 3.35 41.55 -33.56
C LEU A 5 4.10 40.29 -33.12
N ALA A 6 4.33 39.32 -34.03
CA ALA A 6 5.14 38.14 -33.75
C ALA A 6 6.62 38.48 -33.45
N LEU A 7 7.20 39.45 -34.15
CA LEU A 7 8.55 39.96 -33.89
C LEU A 7 8.61 40.73 -32.56
N TYR A 8 7.62 41.57 -32.26
CA TYR A 8 7.55 42.33 -31.01
C TYR A 8 7.38 41.42 -29.78
N ARG A 9 6.53 40.39 -29.87
CA ARG A 9 6.35 39.36 -28.82
C ARG A 9 7.61 38.54 -28.57
N ASN A 10 8.32 38.14 -29.64
CA ASN A 10 9.63 37.50 -29.51
C ASN A 10 10.66 38.42 -28.82
N THR A 11 10.54 39.73 -29.02
CA THR A 11 11.39 40.72 -28.37
C THR A 11 11.16 40.78 -26.87
N TYR A 12 9.91 40.76 -26.39
CA TYR A 12 9.61 40.76 -24.96
C TYR A 12 9.99 39.47 -24.23
N ILE A 13 9.76 38.32 -24.86
CA ILE A 13 10.20 37.03 -24.29
C ILE A 13 11.73 37.01 -24.20
N ARG A 14 12.43 37.48 -25.23
CA ARG A 14 13.89 37.66 -25.21
C ARG A 14 14.33 38.67 -24.15
N GLN A 15 13.57 39.74 -23.92
CA GLN A 15 13.81 40.69 -22.84
C GLN A 15 13.66 40.06 -21.46
N PHE A 16 12.69 39.16 -21.22
CA PHE A 16 12.60 38.43 -19.96
C PHE A 16 13.86 37.58 -19.69
N TYR A 17 14.34 36.85 -20.69
CA TYR A 17 15.58 36.07 -20.52
C TYR A 17 16.80 36.98 -20.32
N ASN A 18 16.86 38.13 -21.00
CA ASN A 18 17.89 39.13 -20.76
C ASN A 18 17.78 39.78 -19.37
N PHE A 19 16.57 39.97 -18.85
CA PHE A 19 16.34 40.52 -17.51
C PHE A 19 16.90 39.62 -16.42
N LEU A 20 17.00 38.31 -16.66
CA LEU A 20 17.61 37.35 -15.73
C LEU A 20 19.14 37.30 -15.83
N ASN A 21 19.78 38.09 -16.70
CA ASN A 21 21.23 38.21 -16.73
C ASN A 21 21.76 38.91 -15.48
N VAL A 22 22.90 38.44 -14.99
CA VAL A 22 23.57 38.95 -13.79
C VAL A 22 24.77 39.79 -14.20
N PHE A 23 25.10 40.79 -13.38
CA PHE A 23 26.33 41.56 -13.54
C PHE A 23 27.51 40.87 -12.86
N LEU A 24 28.73 41.06 -13.39
CA LEU A 24 29.96 40.46 -12.85
C LEU A 24 30.58 41.26 -11.69
N GLY A 25 30.01 42.41 -11.34
CA GLY A 25 30.49 43.24 -10.23
C GLY A 25 30.19 42.63 -8.86
N THR A 26 31.00 42.98 -7.87
CA THR A 26 30.90 42.52 -6.47
C THR A 26 30.52 43.63 -5.51
N SER A 27 30.02 44.77 -6.01
CA SER A 27 29.52 45.82 -5.12
C SER A 27 28.21 45.41 -4.46
N GLN A 28 27.87 46.02 -3.32
CA GLN A 28 26.59 45.78 -2.64
C GLN A 28 25.38 46.01 -3.57
N LYS A 29 25.48 46.97 -4.51
CA LYS A 29 24.45 47.25 -5.51
C LYS A 29 24.32 46.10 -6.51
N ASP A 30 25.45 45.54 -6.94
CA ASP A 30 25.49 44.39 -7.85
C ASP A 30 24.92 43.14 -7.17
N GLU A 31 25.25 42.89 -5.90
CA GLU A 31 24.68 41.79 -5.12
C GLU A 31 23.17 41.89 -4.98
N THR A 32 22.68 43.08 -4.60
CA THR A 32 21.24 43.34 -4.45
C THR A 32 20.50 43.17 -5.79
N PHE A 33 21.14 43.56 -6.90
CA PHE A 33 20.60 43.34 -8.24
C PHE A 33 20.62 41.85 -8.63
N ASN A 34 21.71 41.13 -8.34
CA ASN A 34 21.93 39.76 -8.78
C ASN A 34 21.12 38.73 -7.98
N LEU A 35 20.93 38.93 -6.68
CA LEU A 35 20.30 37.95 -5.78
C LEU A 35 18.94 37.43 -6.28
N PRO A 36 17.92 38.26 -6.56
CA PRO A 36 16.63 37.77 -7.04
C PRO A 36 16.74 37.02 -8.38
N ARG A 37 17.62 37.46 -9.28
CA ARG A 37 17.86 36.83 -10.59
C ARG A 37 18.50 35.47 -10.44
N LEU A 38 19.48 35.35 -9.55
CA LEU A 38 20.12 34.09 -9.21
C LEU A 38 19.13 33.12 -8.57
N CYS A 39 18.27 33.57 -7.65
CA CYS A 39 17.23 32.73 -7.05
C CYS A 39 16.27 32.18 -8.12
N ILE A 40 15.74 33.02 -9.02
CA ILE A 40 14.86 32.56 -10.11
C ILE A 40 15.59 31.55 -11.00
N ARG A 41 16.86 31.83 -11.35
CA ARG A 41 17.65 30.96 -12.21
C ARG A 41 18.00 29.62 -11.57
N LYS A 42 18.30 29.59 -10.27
CA LYS A 42 18.76 28.40 -9.56
C LYS A 42 17.61 27.55 -9.01
N PHE A 43 16.56 28.16 -8.47
CA PHE A 43 15.50 27.42 -7.77
C PHE A 43 14.42 26.85 -8.71
N PHE A 44 14.20 27.46 -9.87
CA PHE A 44 13.17 27.00 -10.82
C PHE A 44 13.81 26.26 -12.00
N PRO A 45 13.50 24.98 -12.23
CA PRO A 45 14.16 24.20 -13.28
C PRO A 45 13.78 24.68 -14.69
N LYS A 46 12.50 25.03 -14.90
CA LYS A 46 11.97 25.55 -16.17
C LYS A 46 11.38 26.94 -15.95
N LYS A 47 11.64 27.85 -16.89
CA LYS A 47 11.11 29.22 -16.88
C LYS A 47 10.44 29.50 -18.22
N LYS A 48 9.26 30.10 -18.19
CA LYS A 48 8.49 30.53 -19.36
C LYS A 48 7.89 31.90 -19.05
N CYS A 49 7.88 32.79 -20.03
CA CYS A 49 7.29 34.11 -19.93
C CYS A 49 6.12 34.22 -20.92
N PHE A 50 5.05 34.87 -20.47
CA PHE A 50 3.89 35.27 -21.25
C PHE A 50 3.72 36.77 -21.13
N VAL A 51 3.28 37.40 -22.21
CA VAL A 51 2.95 38.82 -22.25
C VAL A 51 1.46 38.96 -22.53
N PHE A 52 0.84 39.91 -21.86
CA PHE A 52 -0.57 40.20 -21.98
C PHE A 52 -0.74 41.68 -22.29
N ASP A 53 -1.40 41.98 -23.40
CA ASP A 53 -1.82 43.32 -23.72
C ASP A 53 -2.92 43.78 -22.77
N ARG A 54 -3.19 45.09 -22.75
CA ARG A 54 -4.24 45.59 -21.87
C ARG A 54 -5.60 45.07 -22.39
N PRO A 55 -6.39 44.37 -21.57
CA PRO A 55 -7.59 43.67 -22.03
C PRO A 55 -8.67 44.61 -22.55
N VAL A 56 -8.83 45.78 -21.93
CA VAL A 56 -9.82 46.81 -22.31
C VAL A 56 -9.33 48.20 -21.97
N HIS A 57 -10.03 49.23 -22.48
CA HIS A 57 -9.77 50.61 -22.10
C HIS A 57 -9.88 50.82 -20.57
N ARG A 58 -9.02 51.68 -20.02
CA ARG A 58 -8.86 51.90 -18.56
C ARG A 58 -10.17 52.12 -17.79
N ARG A 59 -11.15 52.78 -18.42
CA ARG A 59 -12.46 53.08 -17.83
C ARG A 59 -13.33 51.83 -17.58
N LYS A 60 -13.09 50.73 -18.30
CA LYS A 60 -13.84 49.48 -18.20
C LYS A 60 -13.11 48.39 -17.39
N LEU A 61 -11.85 48.61 -16.96
CA LEU A 61 -11.06 47.59 -16.24
C LEU A 61 -11.71 47.08 -14.95
N ALA A 62 -12.41 47.95 -14.21
CA ALA A 62 -13.12 47.55 -12.99
C ALA A 62 -14.33 46.63 -13.25
N GLN A 63 -14.76 46.52 -14.52
CA GLN A 63 -15.89 45.70 -14.95
C GLN A 63 -15.42 44.45 -15.70
N LEU A 64 -14.12 44.18 -15.78
CA LEU A 64 -13.52 43.17 -16.65
C LEU A 64 -14.16 41.78 -16.52
N GLU A 65 -14.46 41.33 -15.29
CA GLU A 65 -15.09 40.02 -15.02
C GLU A 65 -16.52 39.88 -15.59
N LYS A 66 -17.18 41.00 -15.89
CA LYS A 66 -18.55 41.03 -16.43
C LYS A 66 -18.58 41.14 -17.96
N LEU A 67 -17.46 41.50 -18.58
CA LEU A 67 -17.37 41.70 -20.03
C LEU A 67 -17.27 40.35 -20.74
N GLN A 68 -17.84 40.28 -21.94
CA GLN A 68 -17.66 39.13 -22.82
C GLN A 68 -16.36 39.25 -23.63
N ASP A 69 -15.85 38.14 -24.15
CA ASP A 69 -14.59 38.10 -24.91
C ASP A 69 -14.61 39.03 -26.13
N GLU A 70 -15.78 39.23 -26.76
CA GLU A 70 -15.94 40.13 -27.91
C GLU A 70 -15.78 41.61 -27.55
N GLU A 71 -15.91 41.95 -26.27
CA GLU A 71 -15.69 43.30 -25.75
C GLU A 71 -14.23 43.56 -25.33
N LEU A 72 -13.40 42.51 -25.35
CA LEU A 72 -11.99 42.56 -25.02
C LEU A 72 -11.14 42.78 -26.26
N ASP A 73 -9.89 43.18 -26.04
CA ASP A 73 -8.89 43.22 -27.08
C ASP A 73 -8.68 41.79 -27.66
N PRO A 74 -8.86 41.57 -28.98
CA PRO A 74 -8.75 40.23 -29.57
C PRO A 74 -7.37 39.60 -29.37
N GLU A 75 -6.32 40.43 -29.29
CA GLU A 75 -4.96 39.97 -29.09
C GLU A 75 -4.74 39.47 -27.66
N PHE A 76 -5.31 40.17 -26.67
CA PHE A 76 -5.38 39.71 -25.27
C PHE A 76 -6.12 38.37 -25.13
N VAL A 77 -7.29 38.24 -25.76
CA VAL A 77 -8.08 36.99 -25.70
C VAL A 77 -7.26 35.81 -26.23
N GLN A 78 -6.60 35.99 -27.38
CA GLN A 78 -5.71 34.96 -27.93
C GLN A 78 -4.51 34.67 -27.01
N GLN A 79 -3.90 35.68 -26.38
CA GLN A 79 -2.78 35.49 -25.44
C GLN A 79 -3.19 34.68 -24.21
N VAL A 80 -4.38 34.93 -23.65
CA VAL A 80 -4.94 34.13 -22.55
C VAL A 80 -5.21 32.70 -23.00
N ALA A 81 -5.79 32.51 -24.19
CA ALA A 81 -6.02 31.18 -24.75
C ALA A 81 -4.70 30.40 -24.95
N ASP A 82 -3.67 31.04 -25.49
CA ASP A 82 -2.33 30.46 -25.68
C ASP A 82 -1.69 30.10 -24.32
N PHE A 83 -1.82 30.98 -23.32
CA PHE A 83 -1.36 30.73 -21.96
C PHE A 83 -2.06 29.52 -21.34
N CYS A 84 -3.40 29.48 -21.36
CA CYS A 84 -4.17 28.35 -20.82
C CYS A 84 -3.81 27.05 -21.53
N SER A 85 -3.73 27.06 -22.87
CA SER A 85 -3.33 25.92 -23.68
C SER A 85 -1.94 25.41 -23.29
N TYR A 86 -0.98 26.32 -23.05
CA TYR A 86 0.34 25.94 -22.57
C TYR A 86 0.29 25.29 -21.19
N ILE A 87 -0.44 25.87 -20.23
CA ILE A 87 -0.56 25.33 -18.88
C ILE A 87 -1.19 23.93 -18.91
N PHE A 88 -2.28 23.73 -19.64
CA PHE A 88 -2.93 22.42 -19.74
C PHE A 88 -2.04 21.36 -20.41
N SER A 89 -1.23 21.77 -21.40
CA SER A 89 -0.39 20.82 -22.16
C SER A 89 0.97 20.55 -21.52
N ASN A 90 1.51 21.47 -20.72
CA ASN A 90 2.89 21.42 -20.23
C ASN A 90 3.03 21.28 -18.71
N SER A 91 1.96 21.51 -17.95
CA SER A 91 2.02 21.35 -16.49
C SER A 91 2.12 19.88 -16.13
N LYS A 92 3.05 19.57 -15.23
CA LYS A 92 3.26 18.21 -14.75
C LYS A 92 2.46 17.99 -13.48
N THR A 93 2.01 16.75 -13.28
CA THR A 93 1.51 16.30 -11.97
C THR A 93 2.54 16.63 -10.88
N LYS A 94 2.06 17.18 -9.76
CA LYS A 94 2.92 17.48 -8.62
C LYS A 94 3.55 16.18 -8.11
N THR A 95 4.86 16.18 -7.92
CA THR A 95 5.60 15.03 -7.39
C THR A 95 6.42 15.40 -6.15
N LEU A 96 6.66 14.39 -5.30
CA LEU A 96 7.63 14.41 -4.19
C LEU A 96 8.89 13.62 -4.58
N SER A 97 9.89 13.62 -3.71
CA SER A 97 11.10 12.81 -3.87
C SER A 97 10.76 11.34 -4.13
N GLY A 98 11.41 10.71 -5.10
CA GLY A 98 11.12 9.32 -5.50
C GLY A 98 9.98 9.17 -6.51
N GLY A 99 9.49 10.26 -7.11
CA GLY A 99 8.49 10.20 -8.18
C GLY A 99 7.04 10.03 -7.70
N ILE A 100 6.82 10.17 -6.39
CA ILE A 100 5.50 10.01 -5.76
C ILE A 100 4.58 11.12 -6.24
N GLN A 101 3.51 10.76 -6.95
CA GLN A 101 2.51 11.70 -7.42
C GLN A 101 1.61 12.16 -6.27
N VAL A 102 1.39 13.47 -6.16
CA VAL A 102 0.53 14.05 -5.13
C VAL A 102 -0.92 14.02 -5.60
N ASN A 103 -1.77 13.34 -4.84
CA ASN A 103 -3.22 13.32 -4.98
C ASN A 103 -3.87 14.16 -3.84
N GLY A 104 -5.19 14.12 -3.72
CA GLY A 104 -5.95 14.85 -2.69
C GLY A 104 -5.45 14.60 -1.26
N PRO A 105 -5.48 13.35 -0.74
CA PRO A 105 -5.02 13.04 0.61
C PRO A 105 -3.56 13.40 0.88
N ARG A 106 -2.67 13.19 -0.10
CA ARG A 106 -1.26 13.60 0.02
C ARG A 106 -1.13 15.11 0.11
N LEU A 107 -1.90 15.86 -0.68
CA LEU A 107 -1.89 17.32 -0.63
C LEU A 107 -2.42 17.84 0.71
N GLU A 108 -3.51 17.25 1.22
CA GLU A 108 -4.05 17.56 2.55
C GLU A 108 -2.98 17.38 3.63
N SER A 109 -2.30 16.23 3.65
CA SER A 109 -1.21 15.98 4.59
C SER A 109 -0.09 17.01 4.47
N LEU A 110 0.36 17.35 3.25
CA LEU A 110 1.40 18.36 3.04
C LEU A 110 0.96 19.74 3.56
N VAL A 111 -0.28 20.14 3.28
CA VAL A 111 -0.83 21.41 3.74
C VAL A 111 -0.85 21.46 5.26
N LEU A 112 -1.39 20.42 5.92
CA LEU A 112 -1.41 20.33 7.38
C LEU A 112 -0.01 20.39 7.97
N THR A 113 0.95 19.62 7.43
CA THR A 113 2.33 19.63 7.94
C THR A 113 2.99 21.00 7.81
N TYR A 114 2.85 21.65 6.65
CA TYR A 114 3.49 22.96 6.45
C TYR A 114 2.82 24.07 7.25
N VAL A 115 1.48 24.11 7.31
CA VAL A 115 0.76 25.11 8.09
C VAL A 115 1.08 24.96 9.58
N ASN A 116 1.09 23.72 10.11
CA ASN A 116 1.43 23.47 11.51
C ASN A 116 2.87 23.89 11.83
N ALA A 117 3.84 23.64 10.94
CA ALA A 117 5.21 24.11 11.15
C ALA A 117 5.25 25.65 11.27
N ILE A 118 4.59 26.37 10.35
CA ILE A 118 4.54 27.84 10.37
C ILE A 118 3.86 28.33 11.65
N SER A 119 2.71 27.76 12.01
CA SER A 119 1.95 28.16 13.20
C SER A 119 2.68 27.91 14.51
N SER A 120 3.58 26.91 14.54
CA SER A 120 4.42 26.59 15.69
C SER A 120 5.72 27.42 15.76
N GLY A 121 6.00 28.26 14.75
CA GLY A 121 7.24 29.04 14.66
C GLY A 121 8.42 28.27 14.04
N ASP A 122 8.19 27.05 13.56
CA ASP A 122 9.17 26.24 12.85
C ASP A 122 9.21 26.56 11.35
N LEU A 123 10.28 26.15 10.67
CA LEU A 123 10.40 26.28 9.23
C LEU A 123 9.77 25.08 8.50
N PRO A 124 8.94 25.31 7.46
CA PRO A 124 8.45 24.24 6.58
C PRO A 124 9.60 23.43 5.97
N CYS A 125 9.68 22.15 6.32
CA CYS A 125 10.70 21.24 5.80
C CYS A 125 10.09 20.19 4.88
N MET A 126 10.55 20.16 3.62
CA MET A 126 10.06 19.21 2.61
C MET A 126 10.36 17.76 2.99
N GLU A 127 11.54 17.50 3.57
CA GLU A 127 11.92 16.15 3.99
C GLU A 127 11.03 15.63 5.12
N ASN A 128 10.78 16.46 6.15
CA ASN A 128 9.91 16.10 7.26
C ASN A 128 8.48 15.84 6.78
N ALA A 129 7.98 16.65 5.84
CA ALA A 129 6.65 16.45 5.26
C ALA A 129 6.53 15.12 4.49
N VAL A 130 7.57 14.75 3.71
CA VAL A 130 7.61 13.46 3.03
C VAL A 130 7.71 12.29 4.02
N LEU A 131 8.48 12.44 5.10
CA LEU A 131 8.62 11.40 6.14
C LEU A 131 7.30 11.20 6.91
N ALA A 132 6.62 12.29 7.31
CA ALA A 132 5.32 12.22 7.96
C ALA A 132 4.28 11.55 7.06
N LEU A 133 4.26 11.88 5.77
CA LEU A 133 3.38 11.23 4.80
C LEU A 133 3.71 9.73 4.65
N ALA A 134 5.00 9.36 4.60
CA ALA A 134 5.44 7.98 4.52
C ALA A 134 4.99 7.18 5.75
N GLN A 135 5.07 7.75 6.96
CA GLN A 135 4.60 7.10 8.18
C GLN A 135 3.10 6.77 8.11
N ILE A 136 2.27 7.73 7.67
CA ILE A 136 0.82 7.54 7.56
C ILE A 136 0.49 6.46 6.52
N GLU A 137 1.04 6.59 5.31
CA GLU A 137 0.74 5.66 4.23
C GLU A 137 1.31 4.25 4.47
N ASN A 138 2.53 4.12 5.00
CA ASN A 138 3.12 2.82 5.28
C ASN A 138 2.38 2.09 6.41
N SER A 139 1.93 2.83 7.44
CA SER A 139 1.08 2.24 8.49
C SER A 139 -0.21 1.68 7.91
N ALA A 140 -0.88 2.45 7.04
CA ALA A 140 -2.09 1.99 6.36
C ALA A 140 -1.80 0.83 5.40
N ALA A 141 -0.64 0.81 4.74
CA ALA A 141 -0.22 -0.28 3.86
C ALA A 141 -0.02 -1.60 4.61
N VAL A 142 0.56 -1.56 5.83
CA VAL A 142 0.67 -2.75 6.70
C VAL A 142 -0.72 -3.30 7.02
N GLN A 143 -1.64 -2.44 7.47
CA GLN A 143 -3.01 -2.86 7.82
C GLN A 143 -3.74 -3.46 6.61
N LYS A 144 -3.59 -2.83 5.44
CA LYS A 144 -4.18 -3.33 4.19
C LYS A 144 -3.62 -4.69 3.78
N ALA A 145 -2.31 -4.91 3.94
CA ALA A 145 -1.67 -6.18 3.63
C ALA A 145 -2.12 -7.30 4.59
N ILE A 146 -2.25 -7.00 5.88
CA ILE A 146 -2.76 -7.95 6.87
C ILE A 146 -4.22 -8.33 6.61
N ALA A 147 -5.08 -7.33 6.33
CA ALA A 147 -6.46 -7.60 5.97
C ALA A 147 -6.57 -8.49 4.71
N HIS A 148 -5.70 -8.25 3.72
CA HIS A 148 -5.62 -9.09 2.53
C HIS A 148 -5.21 -10.53 2.86
N TYR A 149 -4.18 -10.71 3.69
CA TYR A 149 -3.74 -12.04 4.16
C TYR A 149 -4.87 -12.79 4.88
N GLU A 150 -5.55 -12.12 5.82
CA GLU A 150 -6.66 -12.72 6.59
C GLU A 150 -7.81 -13.14 5.68
N GLN A 151 -8.14 -12.33 4.68
CA GLN A 151 -9.14 -12.66 3.69
C GLN A 151 -8.75 -13.90 2.88
N GLN A 152 -7.51 -13.96 2.37
CA GLN A 152 -7.03 -15.09 1.56
C GLN A 152 -7.01 -16.39 2.37
N MET A 153 -6.45 -16.34 3.58
CA MET A 153 -6.40 -17.51 4.46
C MET A 153 -7.79 -17.95 4.90
N GLY A 154 -8.68 -17.00 5.24
CA GLY A 154 -10.05 -17.29 5.66
C GLY A 154 -10.92 -17.91 4.56
N GLN A 155 -10.62 -17.64 3.28
CA GLN A 155 -11.34 -18.24 2.15
C GLN A 155 -10.77 -19.59 1.71
N LYS A 156 -9.44 -19.76 1.78
CA LYS A 156 -8.75 -20.94 1.21
C LYS A 156 -8.55 -22.06 2.24
N VAL A 157 -8.38 -21.74 3.51
CA VAL A 157 -8.05 -22.73 4.53
C VAL A 157 -9.32 -23.42 5.05
N GLN A 158 -9.32 -24.74 4.98
CA GLN A 158 -10.32 -25.58 5.66
C GLN A 158 -9.62 -26.44 6.72
N LEU A 159 -9.95 -26.20 7.98
CA LEU A 159 -9.36 -26.93 9.10
C LEU A 159 -10.16 -28.20 9.47
N PRO A 160 -9.50 -29.28 9.90
CA PRO A 160 -8.05 -29.48 9.76
C PRO A 160 -7.64 -29.70 8.29
N THR A 161 -6.43 -29.27 7.94
CA THR A 161 -5.81 -29.57 6.64
C THR A 161 -5.39 -31.03 6.58
N GLU A 162 -5.21 -31.62 5.40
CA GLU A 162 -4.74 -33.01 5.26
C GLU A 162 -3.29 -33.17 5.76
N SER A 163 -2.46 -32.16 5.50
CA SER A 163 -1.06 -32.14 5.92
C SER A 163 -0.65 -30.77 6.42
N LEU A 164 0.48 -30.70 7.12
CA LEU A 164 1.10 -29.42 7.47
C LEU A 164 1.53 -28.66 6.20
N GLN A 165 2.01 -29.39 5.19
CA GLN A 165 2.48 -28.80 3.93
C GLN A 165 1.36 -28.03 3.21
N GLU A 166 0.14 -28.58 3.17
CA GLU A 166 -1.03 -27.88 2.61
C GLU A 166 -1.25 -26.51 3.28
N LEU A 167 -1.18 -26.46 4.61
CA LEU A 167 -1.36 -25.20 5.34
C LEU A 167 -0.21 -24.21 5.06
N LEU A 168 1.04 -24.71 5.01
CA LEU A 168 2.21 -23.88 4.76
C LEU A 168 2.25 -23.33 3.32
N ASP A 169 1.80 -24.10 2.34
CA ASP A 169 1.70 -23.66 0.95
C ASP A 169 0.65 -22.54 0.80
N LEU A 170 -0.53 -22.71 1.41
CA LEU A 170 -1.57 -21.67 1.44
C LEU A 170 -1.10 -20.39 2.16
N HIS A 171 -0.38 -20.55 3.27
CA HIS A 171 0.24 -19.43 3.98
C HIS A 171 1.24 -18.70 3.08
N ARG A 172 2.16 -19.42 2.44
CA ARG A 172 3.21 -18.85 1.59
C ARG A 172 2.64 -18.06 0.41
N ASP A 173 1.58 -18.58 -0.22
CA ASP A 173 0.91 -17.87 -1.31
C ASP A 173 0.21 -16.60 -0.81
N SER A 174 -0.50 -16.69 0.32
CA SER A 174 -1.20 -15.54 0.92
C SER A 174 -0.24 -14.47 1.44
N GLU A 175 0.90 -14.88 2.01
CA GLU A 175 1.99 -14.01 2.46
C GLU A 175 2.59 -13.25 1.28
N ARG A 176 2.91 -13.94 0.18
CA ARG A 176 3.45 -13.31 -1.04
C ARG A 176 2.50 -12.23 -1.55
N GLU A 177 1.21 -12.55 -1.68
CA GLU A 177 0.20 -11.60 -2.14
C GLU A 177 0.07 -10.40 -1.18
N ALA A 178 0.13 -10.62 0.14
CA ALA A 178 0.09 -9.54 1.13
C ALA A 178 1.31 -8.62 1.04
N ILE A 179 2.51 -9.17 0.84
CA ILE A 179 3.73 -8.39 0.62
C ILE A 179 3.61 -7.54 -0.66
N GLU A 180 3.07 -8.09 -1.74
CA GLU A 180 2.83 -7.33 -2.98
C GLU A 180 1.85 -6.16 -2.77
N VAL A 181 0.79 -6.38 -1.98
CA VAL A 181 -0.16 -5.32 -1.59
C VAL A 181 0.55 -4.20 -0.82
N PHE A 182 1.43 -4.56 0.12
CA PHE A 182 2.23 -3.61 0.88
C PHE A 182 3.16 -2.82 -0.05
N ILE A 183 3.98 -3.48 -0.86
CA ILE A 183 4.96 -2.83 -1.77
C ILE A 183 4.29 -1.85 -2.73
N ARG A 184 3.10 -2.17 -3.24
CA ARG A 184 2.35 -1.27 -4.13
C ARG A 184 1.78 -0.05 -3.39
N SER A 185 1.58 -0.14 -2.08
CA SER A 185 0.88 0.87 -1.28
C SER A 185 1.80 1.64 -0.34
N SER A 186 3.09 1.28 -0.26
CA SER A 186 4.08 1.88 0.64
C SER A 186 5.15 2.66 -0.13
N PHE A 187 5.81 3.60 0.54
CA PHE A 187 6.97 4.31 0.00
C PHE A 187 7.88 4.83 1.12
N LYS A 188 9.18 5.02 0.82
CA LYS A 188 10.18 5.56 1.75
C LYS A 188 10.14 4.90 3.15
N ASP A 189 10.07 3.56 3.18
CA ASP A 189 10.20 2.76 4.40
C ASP A 189 11.67 2.69 4.83
N VAL A 190 12.14 3.73 5.51
CA VAL A 190 13.52 3.83 6.01
C VAL A 190 13.80 2.67 6.97
N ASP A 191 14.93 2.00 6.80
CA ASP A 191 15.38 0.83 7.57
C ASP A 191 14.43 -0.39 7.56
N HIS A 192 13.48 -0.41 6.62
CA HIS A 192 12.49 -1.46 6.44
C HIS A 192 11.64 -1.71 7.71
N LEU A 193 11.35 -0.66 8.48
CA LEU A 193 10.65 -0.77 9.75
C LEU A 193 9.22 -1.29 9.57
N PHE A 194 8.48 -0.75 8.60
CA PHE A 194 7.12 -1.19 8.33
C PHE A 194 7.08 -2.58 7.68
N GLN A 195 8.05 -2.90 6.83
CA GLN A 195 8.19 -4.23 6.25
C GLN A 195 8.51 -5.29 7.32
N LYS A 196 9.38 -4.99 8.30
CA LYS A 196 9.65 -5.88 9.44
C LYS A 196 8.43 -6.06 10.33
N GLU A 197 7.68 -4.99 10.57
CA GLU A 197 6.42 -5.05 11.31
C GLU A 197 5.40 -5.96 10.61
N LEU A 198 5.24 -5.81 9.29
CA LEU A 198 4.39 -6.69 8.47
C LEU A 198 4.82 -8.15 8.61
N ALA A 199 6.12 -8.45 8.47
CA ALA A 199 6.64 -9.81 8.59
C ALA A 199 6.36 -10.40 9.99
N ALA A 200 6.57 -9.64 11.06
CA ALA A 200 6.28 -10.08 12.42
C ALA A 200 4.79 -10.36 12.66
N GLN A 201 3.90 -9.55 12.06
CA GLN A 201 2.45 -9.80 12.15
C GLN A 201 2.02 -11.03 11.35
N LEU A 202 2.57 -11.23 10.14
CA LEU A 202 2.30 -12.42 9.32
C LEU A 202 2.79 -13.69 9.99
N GLU A 203 3.96 -13.66 10.63
CA GLU A 203 4.49 -14.79 11.41
C GLU A 203 3.57 -15.16 12.57
N LYS A 204 3.12 -14.18 13.37
CA LYS A 204 2.15 -14.41 14.44
C LYS A 204 0.85 -15.03 13.92
N LYS A 205 0.38 -14.59 12.75
CA LYS A 205 -0.82 -15.15 12.11
C LYS A 205 -0.60 -16.59 11.63
N ARG A 206 0.55 -16.90 11.04
CA ARG A 206 0.94 -18.27 10.68
C ARG A 206 0.87 -19.19 11.89
N ASP A 207 1.51 -18.77 12.99
CA ASP A 207 1.57 -19.57 14.21
C ASP A 207 0.18 -19.80 14.81
N HIS A 208 -0.69 -18.80 14.73
CA HIS A 208 -2.09 -18.92 15.11
C HIS A 208 -2.84 -19.98 14.28
N PHE A 209 -2.72 -19.95 12.95
CA PHE A 209 -3.30 -20.97 12.08
C PHE A 209 -2.73 -22.36 12.33
N CYS A 210 -1.43 -22.49 12.57
CA CYS A 210 -0.79 -23.75 12.91
C CYS A 210 -1.38 -24.34 14.21
N LYS A 211 -1.57 -23.50 15.23
CA LYS A 211 -2.18 -23.92 16.49
C LYS A 211 -3.64 -24.38 16.30
N GLN A 212 -4.45 -23.58 15.60
CA GLN A 212 -5.84 -23.95 15.30
C GLN A 212 -5.94 -25.25 14.51
N ASN A 213 -5.01 -25.48 13.56
CA ASN A 213 -4.97 -26.73 12.79
C ASN A 213 -4.62 -27.94 13.67
N GLN A 214 -3.68 -27.79 14.61
CA GLN A 214 -3.35 -28.84 15.58
C GLN A 214 -4.53 -29.18 16.49
N GLU A 215 -5.23 -28.16 16.98
CA GLU A 215 -6.43 -28.33 17.82
C GLU A 215 -7.55 -29.03 17.03
N ALA A 216 -7.91 -28.51 15.85
CA ALA A 216 -8.93 -29.11 15.00
C ALA A 216 -8.60 -30.55 14.58
N SER A 217 -7.32 -30.86 14.35
CA SER A 217 -6.87 -32.23 14.06
C SER A 217 -7.01 -33.13 15.28
N SER A 218 -6.64 -32.64 16.47
CA SER A 218 -6.76 -33.40 17.72
C SER A 218 -8.22 -33.71 18.03
N ASP A 219 -9.10 -32.72 17.93
CA ASP A 219 -10.54 -32.85 18.19
C ASP A 219 -11.17 -33.87 17.23
N ARG A 220 -10.85 -33.76 15.93
CA ARG A 220 -11.35 -34.69 14.92
C ARG A 220 -10.84 -36.12 15.14
N CYS A 221 -9.55 -36.30 15.44
CA CYS A 221 -8.98 -37.63 15.70
C CYS A 221 -9.64 -38.27 16.94
N SER A 222 -9.76 -37.52 18.04
CA SER A 222 -10.41 -37.99 19.26
C SER A 222 -11.87 -38.38 19.03
N ALA A 223 -12.62 -37.55 18.31
CA ALA A 223 -14.02 -37.84 17.96
C ALA A 223 -14.15 -39.11 17.10
N LEU A 224 -13.28 -39.27 16.09
CA LEU A 224 -13.26 -40.48 15.26
C LEU A 224 -12.88 -41.73 16.05
N LEU A 225 -11.93 -41.64 16.99
CA LEU A 225 -11.54 -42.77 17.83
C LEU A 225 -12.70 -43.21 18.71
N GLN A 226 -13.42 -42.28 19.35
CA GLN A 226 -14.64 -42.59 20.09
C GLN A 226 -15.67 -43.30 19.18
N VAL A 227 -16.00 -42.71 18.03
CA VAL A 227 -17.01 -43.29 17.12
C VAL A 227 -16.61 -44.68 16.59
N ILE A 228 -15.33 -44.90 16.29
CA ILE A 228 -14.85 -46.12 15.66
C ILE A 228 -14.59 -47.23 16.69
N PHE A 229 -14.06 -46.91 17.87
CA PHE A 229 -13.57 -47.89 18.84
C PHE A 229 -14.49 -48.10 20.05
N SER A 230 -15.41 -47.17 20.40
CA SER A 230 -16.36 -47.40 21.50
C SER A 230 -17.16 -48.70 21.37
N PRO A 231 -17.63 -49.14 20.18
CA PRO A 231 -18.28 -50.44 20.05
C PRO A 231 -17.38 -51.61 20.46
N LEU A 232 -16.08 -51.56 20.11
CA LEU A 232 -15.12 -52.60 20.49
C LEU A 232 -14.91 -52.63 22.00
N GLU A 233 -14.81 -51.46 22.66
CA GLU A 233 -14.68 -51.37 24.11
C GLU A 233 -15.88 -52.01 24.83
N GLU A 234 -17.09 -51.75 24.36
CA GLU A 234 -18.31 -52.36 24.93
C GLU A 234 -18.38 -53.86 24.67
N GLU A 235 -17.98 -54.33 23.48
CA GLU A 235 -17.89 -55.76 23.16
C GLU A 235 -16.87 -56.49 24.07
N VAL A 236 -15.74 -55.85 24.38
CA VAL A 236 -14.71 -56.36 25.30
C VAL A 236 -15.26 -56.41 26.73
N LYS A 237 -15.90 -55.33 27.22
CA LYS A 237 -16.52 -55.28 28.55
C LYS A 237 -17.62 -56.33 28.73
N ALA A 238 -18.39 -56.60 27.67
CA ALA A 238 -19.42 -57.63 27.65
C ALA A 238 -18.86 -59.07 27.60
N GLY A 239 -17.53 -59.24 27.51
CA GLY A 239 -16.87 -60.54 27.52
C GLY A 239 -17.01 -61.33 26.21
N ILE A 240 -17.38 -60.69 25.09
CA ILE A 240 -17.61 -61.35 23.79
C ILE A 240 -16.38 -62.11 23.29
N TYR A 241 -15.19 -61.60 23.63
CA TYR A 241 -13.90 -62.16 23.25
C TYR A 241 -13.31 -63.13 24.28
N SER A 242 -13.94 -63.33 25.44
CA SER A 242 -13.47 -64.19 26.54
C SER A 242 -13.85 -65.67 26.34
N LYS A 243 -13.61 -66.20 25.14
CA LYS A 243 -13.95 -67.57 24.72
C LYS A 243 -12.80 -68.22 23.93
N PRO A 244 -12.73 -69.56 23.80
CA PRO A 244 -11.73 -70.22 22.97
C PRO A 244 -11.70 -69.63 21.54
N GLY A 245 -10.53 -69.16 21.10
CA GLY A 245 -10.34 -68.49 19.81
C GLY A 245 -10.70 -66.99 19.76
N GLY A 246 -11.20 -66.41 20.85
CA GLY A 246 -11.64 -65.01 20.91
C GLY A 246 -10.52 -63.98 20.68
N TYR A 247 -9.29 -64.27 21.10
CA TYR A 247 -8.13 -63.42 20.81
C TYR A 247 -7.92 -63.17 19.31
N ARG A 248 -8.06 -64.21 18.47
CA ARG A 248 -7.92 -64.07 17.02
C ARG A 248 -9.00 -63.18 16.43
N LEU A 249 -10.23 -63.31 16.90
CA LEU A 249 -11.36 -62.48 16.47
C LEU A 249 -11.18 -61.01 16.89
N PHE A 250 -10.70 -60.78 18.11
CA PHE A 250 -10.38 -59.44 18.63
C PHE A 250 -9.31 -58.75 17.78
N VAL A 251 -8.19 -59.43 17.52
CA VAL A 251 -7.09 -58.87 16.70
C VAL A 251 -7.56 -58.53 15.30
N GLN A 252 -8.36 -59.39 14.66
CA GLN A 252 -8.92 -59.11 13.34
C GLN A 252 -9.83 -57.88 13.35
N LYS A 253 -10.77 -57.81 14.30
CA LYS A 253 -11.66 -56.65 14.45
C LYS A 253 -10.89 -55.36 14.70
N LEU A 254 -9.87 -55.41 15.56
CA LEU A 254 -9.01 -54.26 15.86
C LEU A 254 -8.26 -53.79 14.61
N GLN A 255 -7.75 -54.70 13.77
CA GLN A 255 -7.11 -54.36 12.49
C GLN A 255 -8.08 -53.70 11.51
N ASP A 256 -9.31 -54.20 11.42
CA ASP A 256 -10.35 -53.63 10.55
C ASP A 256 -10.74 -52.21 11.00
N LEU A 257 -10.90 -52.00 12.30
CA LEU A 257 -11.20 -50.68 12.87
C LEU A 257 -10.02 -49.71 12.71
N LYS A 258 -8.78 -50.19 12.88
CA LYS A 258 -7.57 -49.42 12.61
C LYS A 258 -7.54 -48.97 11.15
N LYS A 259 -7.79 -49.88 10.21
CA LYS A 259 -7.87 -49.57 8.78
C LYS A 259 -8.93 -48.50 8.51
N LYS A 260 -10.14 -48.67 9.06
CA LYS A 260 -11.24 -47.70 8.94
C LYS A 260 -10.82 -46.31 9.44
N TYR A 261 -10.17 -46.22 10.59
CA TYR A 261 -9.66 -44.95 11.12
C TYR A 261 -8.66 -44.29 10.17
N TYR A 262 -7.72 -45.03 9.60
CA TYR A 262 -6.76 -44.45 8.65
C TYR A 262 -7.37 -44.05 7.31
N GLU A 263 -8.47 -44.66 6.88
CA GLU A 263 -9.18 -44.32 5.63
C GLU A 263 -10.04 -43.04 5.73
N GLU A 264 -10.39 -42.57 6.93
CA GLU A 264 -11.16 -41.33 7.10
C GLU A 264 -10.41 -40.09 6.55
N PRO A 265 -10.99 -39.27 5.68
CA PRO A 265 -10.29 -38.10 5.13
C PRO A 265 -10.12 -36.98 6.16
N ARG A 266 -9.17 -36.08 5.90
CA ARG A 266 -8.94 -34.83 6.63
C ARG A 266 -8.80 -34.99 8.14
N LYS A 267 -8.08 -35.99 8.63
CA LYS A 267 -7.83 -36.13 10.08
C LYS A 267 -6.83 -35.11 10.61
N GLY A 268 -5.99 -34.59 9.73
CA GLY A 268 -4.95 -33.62 10.03
C GLY A 268 -3.67 -34.20 10.56
N ILE A 269 -2.86 -33.37 11.19
CA ILE A 269 -1.46 -33.68 11.50
C ILE A 269 -1.25 -34.47 12.80
N GLN A 270 -2.29 -34.66 13.61
CA GLN A 270 -2.22 -35.32 14.92
C GLN A 270 -2.59 -36.81 14.90
N VAL A 271 -2.88 -37.41 13.72
CA VAL A 271 -3.42 -38.78 13.58
C VAL A 271 -2.65 -39.80 14.40
N THR A 272 -1.34 -39.87 14.22
CA THR A 272 -0.48 -40.88 14.84
C THR A 272 -0.34 -40.63 16.34
N LYS A 273 -0.16 -39.37 16.74
CA LYS A 273 0.03 -38.99 18.15
C LYS A 273 -1.20 -39.34 18.99
N ILE A 274 -2.39 -38.97 18.51
CA ILE A 274 -3.65 -39.22 19.22
C ILE A 274 -3.97 -40.72 19.23
N TYR A 275 -3.76 -41.42 18.12
CA TYR A 275 -3.95 -42.87 18.06
C TYR A 275 -3.08 -43.60 19.08
N LEU A 276 -1.78 -43.30 19.14
CA LEU A 276 -0.85 -43.93 20.08
C LEU A 276 -1.21 -43.62 21.55
N SER A 277 -1.53 -42.36 21.85
CA SER A 277 -1.90 -41.94 23.20
C SER A 277 -3.09 -42.72 23.76
N ILE A 278 -4.08 -43.04 22.93
CA ILE A 278 -5.25 -43.81 23.37
C ILE A 278 -4.90 -45.29 23.52
N MET A 279 -4.17 -45.85 22.56
CA MET A 279 -3.73 -47.26 22.62
C MET A 279 -2.79 -47.56 23.80
N GLU A 280 -2.02 -46.59 24.28
CA GLU A 280 -1.19 -46.72 25.48
C GLU A 280 -1.97 -46.55 26.79
N SER A 281 -3.17 -45.95 26.74
CA SER A 281 -4.03 -45.74 27.89
C SER A 281 -5.07 -46.85 28.14
N CYS A 282 -5.18 -47.81 27.21
CA CYS A 282 -6.04 -49.00 27.28
C CYS A 282 -5.24 -50.23 27.71
#